data_AF-A0A9P7S060-F1
#
_entry.id   AF-A0A9P7S060-F1
#
_cell.length_a   1.000
_cell.length_b   1.000
_cell.length_c   1.000
_cell.angle_alpha   90.00
_cell.angle_beta   90.00
_cell.angle_gamma   90.00
#
_symmetry.space_group_name_H-M   'P 1'
#
loop_
_entity.id
_entity.type
_entity.pdbx_description
1 polymer ?
#
loop_
_entity_poly.entity_id
_entity_poly.type
_entity_poly.pdbx_seq_one_letter_code
_entity_poly.pdbx_strand_id
1 'polypeptide(L)'
;MATYAGAILWSQFRTHLFSIQVTRTRARLIRWDREGAVVTSSFTFAEEPYLVEFVKRYGDAVPEDRGHGRCVEEVEDAAVVNKVREALQGHLNLTGRVYQFTFPNERDRNSPAIYYGIAVPSKGTACPTGRSTRGFIVVDVKAI
;
A
#
# COMPACT_ATOMS: atom_id res chain seq x y z
N MET A 1 16.64 -5.93 4.52
CA MET A 1 15.37 -6.48 4.00
C MET A 1 14.17 -5.83 4.69
N ALA A 2 14.00 -5.98 6.01
CA ALA A 2 12.88 -5.39 6.75
C ALA A 2 12.76 -3.86 6.61
N THR A 3 13.87 -3.12 6.62
CA THR A 3 13.89 -1.65 6.42
C THR A 3 13.36 -1.23 5.05
N TYR A 4 13.77 -1.93 3.98
CA TYR A 4 13.28 -1.69 2.63
C TYR A 4 11.81 -2.08 2.47
N ALA A 5 11.40 -3.23 3.01
CA ALA A 5 10.00 -3.63 3.05
C ALA A 5 9.15 -2.58 3.75
N GLY A 6 9.61 -2.09 4.90
CA GLY A 6 8.98 -1.01 5.65
C GLY A 6 8.89 0.30 4.85
N ALA A 7 9.96 0.71 4.17
CA ALA A 7 9.95 1.91 3.34
C ALA A 7 9.00 1.80 2.13
N ILE A 8 8.86 0.61 1.52
CA ILE A 8 7.91 0.38 0.42
C ILE A 8 6.47 0.42 0.93
N LEU A 9 6.16 -0.30 2.02
CA LEU A 9 4.84 -0.23 2.66
C LEU A 9 4.53 1.18 3.18
N TRP A 10 5.57 1.93 3.55
CA TRP A 10 5.45 3.31 3.99
C TRP A 10 5.25 4.30 2.85
N SER A 11 5.66 4.02 1.62
CA SER A 11 5.54 4.96 0.50
C SER A 11 4.34 4.63 -0.39
N GLN A 12 3.99 3.35 -0.51
CA GLN A 12 2.97 2.85 -1.43
C GLN A 12 1.81 2.21 -0.66
N PHE A 13 0.60 2.32 -1.20
CA PHE A 13 -0.57 1.61 -0.67
C PHE A 13 -0.50 0.13 -1.05
N ARG A 14 0.14 -0.65 -0.18
CA ARG A 14 0.34 -2.09 -0.36
C ARG A 14 -0.31 -2.88 0.77
N THR A 15 -1.01 -3.95 0.43
CA THR A 15 -1.54 -4.93 1.40
C THR A 15 -0.44 -5.87 1.88
N HIS A 16 0.46 -6.22 0.97
CA HIS A 16 1.62 -7.07 1.21
C HIS A 16 2.71 -6.77 0.16
N LEU A 17 3.91 -7.29 0.38
CA LEU A 17 4.98 -7.32 -0.62
C LEU A 17 5.80 -8.61 -0.50
N PHE A 18 6.62 -8.88 -1.51
CA PHE A 18 7.54 -10.00 -1.48
C PHE A 18 8.99 -9.54 -1.53
N SER A 19 9.87 -10.32 -0.91
CA SER A 19 11.31 -10.18 -1.05
C SER A 19 11.93 -11.54 -1.31
N ILE A 20 12.98 -11.56 -2.12
CA ILE A 20 13.76 -12.77 -2.41
C ILE A 20 15.10 -12.58 -1.71
N GLN A 21 15.43 -13.45 -0.77
CA GLN A 21 16.76 -13.51 -0.20
C GLN A 21 17.56 -14.57 -0.98
N VAL A 22 18.68 -14.17 -1.58
CA VAL A 22 19.63 -15.08 -2.21
C VAL A 22 20.90 -15.13 -1.38
N THR A 23 21.41 -16.33 -1.12
CA THR A 23 22.67 -16.54 -0.39
C THR A 23 23.40 -17.72 -1.02
N ARG A 24 24.50 -17.44 -1.70
CA ARG A 24 25.27 -18.41 -2.50
C ARG A 24 24.35 -19.12 -3.52
N THR A 25 24.11 -20.42 -3.38
CA THR A 25 23.24 -21.22 -4.26
C THR A 25 21.83 -21.40 -3.73
N ARG A 26 21.50 -20.77 -2.59
CA ARG A 26 20.21 -20.95 -1.93
C ARG A 26 19.38 -19.67 -1.96
N ALA A 27 18.06 -19.84 -2.00
CA ALA A 27 17.10 -18.76 -1.91
C ALA A 27 16.05 -19.01 -0.82
N ARG A 28 15.40 -17.92 -0.40
CA ARG A 28 14.17 -17.91 0.41
C ARG A 28 13.22 -16.88 -0.19
N LEU A 29 11.93 -17.21 -0.20
CA LEU A 29 10.87 -16.26 -0.49
C LEU A 29 10.33 -15.72 0.83
N ILE A 30 10.12 -14.42 0.89
CA ILE A 30 9.62 -13.72 2.08
C ILE A 30 8.40 -12.93 1.65
N ARG A 31 7.24 -13.20 2.25
CA ARG A 31 6.05 -12.35 2.15
C ARG A 31 6.01 -11.46 3.38
N TRP A 32 5.93 -10.15 3.19
CA TRP A 32 5.66 -9.18 4.25
C TRP A 32 4.23 -8.70 4.15
N ASP A 33 3.54 -8.65 5.26
CA ASP A 33 2.27 -7.95 5.41
C ASP A 33 2.29 -7.12 6.70
N ARG A 34 1.15 -6.52 7.03
CA ARG A 34 1.01 -5.68 8.21
C ARG A 34 1.03 -6.49 9.50
N GLU A 35 0.80 -7.80 9.45
CA GLU A 35 0.80 -8.70 10.60
C GLU A 35 2.20 -9.27 10.88
N GLY A 36 3.02 -9.44 9.84
CA GLY A 36 4.31 -10.09 10.01
C GLY A 36 5.07 -10.34 8.71
N ALA A 37 5.93 -11.36 8.79
CA ALA A 37 6.58 -11.92 7.62
C ALA A 37 6.46 -13.44 7.63
N VAL A 38 6.09 -14.01 6.50
CA VAL A 38 6.11 -15.46 6.25
C VAL A 38 7.33 -15.75 5.39
N VAL A 39 8.17 -16.67 5.86
CA VAL A 39 9.45 -17.00 5.23
C VAL A 39 9.47 -18.48 4.87
N THR A 40 9.82 -18.81 3.63
CA THR A 40 9.97 -20.22 3.23
C THR A 40 11.22 -20.85 3.85
N SER A 41 11.21 -22.18 3.92
CA SER A 41 12.46 -22.93 4.02
C SER A 41 13.42 -22.54 2.90
N SER A 42 14.72 -22.63 3.18
CA SER A 42 15.73 -22.34 2.17
C SER A 42 15.83 -23.47 1.16
N PHE A 43 15.88 -23.14 -0.13
CA PHE A 43 15.98 -24.11 -1.23
C PHE A 43 17.13 -23.75 -2.18
N THR A 44 17.68 -24.74 -2.89
CA THR A 44 18.72 -24.52 -3.90
C THR A 44 18.07 -24.02 -5.18
N PHE A 45 18.28 -22.77 -5.57
CA PHE A 45 17.52 -22.17 -6.67
C PHE A 45 17.94 -22.65 -8.07
N ALA A 46 19.09 -23.32 -8.18
CA ALA A 46 19.55 -23.93 -9.44
C ALA A 46 18.97 -25.33 -9.67
N GLU A 47 18.50 -25.98 -8.60
CA GLU A 47 17.96 -27.36 -8.64
C GLU A 47 16.43 -27.34 -8.59
N GLU A 48 15.85 -26.39 -7.84
CA GLU A 48 14.41 -26.28 -7.63
C GLU A 48 13.76 -25.23 -8.55
N PRO A 49 12.56 -25.49 -9.09
CA PRO A 49 11.89 -24.57 -10.01
C PRO A 49 11.27 -23.35 -9.30
N TYR A 50 11.19 -23.35 -7.97
CA TYR A 50 10.37 -22.43 -7.19
C TYR A 50 10.70 -20.95 -7.43
N LEU A 51 11.97 -20.59 -7.58
CA LEU A 51 12.34 -19.19 -7.79
C LEU A 51 11.88 -18.70 -9.17
N VAL A 52 12.11 -19.49 -10.21
CA VAL A 52 11.72 -19.16 -11.58
C VAL A 52 10.21 -19.09 -11.70
N GLU A 53 9.51 -20.08 -11.15
CA GLU A 53 8.05 -20.09 -11.11
C GLU A 53 7.48 -18.90 -10.35
N PHE A 54 8.06 -18.56 -9.19
CA PHE A 54 7.62 -17.40 -8.41
C PHE A 54 7.77 -16.11 -9.21
N VAL A 55 8.95 -15.86 -9.80
CA VAL A 55 9.20 -14.64 -10.59
C VAL A 55 8.26 -14.55 -11.78
N LYS A 56 8.04 -15.67 -12.49
CA LYS A 56 7.11 -15.74 -13.61
C LYS A 56 5.68 -15.42 -13.17
N ARG A 57 5.16 -16.15 -12.18
CA ARG A 57 3.79 -15.96 -11.67
C ARG A 57 3.60 -14.56 -11.10
N TYR A 58 4.60 -14.00 -10.43
CA TYR A 58 4.56 -12.62 -9.93
C TYR A 58 4.55 -11.58 -11.06
N GLY A 59 5.27 -11.84 -12.15
CA GLY A 59 5.24 -10.99 -13.35
C GLY A 59 3.88 -11.00 -14.05
N ASP A 60 3.26 -12.19 -14.13
CA ASP A 60 1.94 -12.41 -14.75
C ASP A 60 0.77 -12.02 -13.82
N ALA A 61 1.04 -11.77 -12.53
CA ALA A 61 0.02 -11.50 -11.52
C ALA A 61 -0.66 -10.15 -11.69
N VAL A 62 -1.97 -10.12 -11.41
CA VAL A 62 -2.74 -8.87 -11.33
C VAL A 62 -2.20 -7.98 -10.20
N PRO A 63 -2.40 -6.64 -10.26
CA PRO A 63 -1.88 -5.72 -9.24
C PRO A 63 -2.20 -6.11 -7.80
N GLU A 64 -3.39 -6.65 -7.54
CA GLU A 64 -3.87 -7.06 -6.22
C GLU A 64 -3.07 -8.22 -5.65
N ASP A 65 -2.74 -9.20 -6.48
CA ASP A 65 -1.90 -10.35 -6.13
C ASP A 65 -0.43 -9.94 -5.94
N ARG A 66 -0.02 -8.83 -6.56
CA ARG A 66 1.25 -8.14 -6.27
C ARG A 66 1.17 -7.23 -5.04
N GLY A 67 0.01 -7.20 -4.39
CA GLY A 67 -0.23 -6.48 -3.15
C GLY A 67 -0.61 -5.01 -3.30
N HIS A 68 -0.99 -4.52 -4.48
CA HIS A 68 -1.55 -3.17 -4.62
C HIS A 68 -2.93 -3.10 -3.96
N GLY A 69 -3.10 -2.13 -3.04
CA GLY A 69 -4.41 -1.84 -2.46
C GLY A 69 -5.30 -1.08 -3.44
N ARG A 70 -6.58 -1.48 -3.56
CA ARG A 70 -7.61 -0.77 -4.36
C ARG A 70 -8.36 0.31 -3.60
N CYS A 71 -8.01 0.53 -2.34
CA CYS A 71 -8.74 1.49 -1.50
C CYS A 71 -8.33 2.94 -1.76
N VAL A 72 -7.32 3.18 -2.60
CA VAL A 72 -6.81 4.52 -2.90
C VAL A 72 -6.65 4.70 -4.40
N GLU A 73 -7.31 5.71 -4.94
CA GLU A 73 -7.30 6.06 -6.36
C GLU A 73 -6.96 7.54 -6.54
N GLU A 74 -6.22 7.88 -7.59
CA GLU A 74 -5.92 9.28 -7.91
C GLU A 74 -7.15 9.97 -8.51
N VAL A 75 -7.43 11.20 -8.08
CA VAL A 75 -8.59 11.97 -8.55
C VAL A 75 -8.12 13.04 -9.52
N GLU A 76 -8.62 12.97 -10.75
CA GLU A 76 -8.32 13.94 -11.82
C GLU A 76 -9.36 15.06 -11.94
N ASP A 77 -10.55 14.91 -11.32
CA ASP A 77 -11.62 15.91 -11.38
C ASP A 77 -11.21 17.22 -10.69
N ALA A 78 -11.02 18.26 -11.50
CA ALA A 78 -10.59 19.58 -11.06
C ALA A 78 -11.56 20.22 -10.04
N ALA A 79 -12.87 19.96 -10.13
CA ALA A 79 -13.86 20.53 -9.20
C ALA A 79 -13.68 19.93 -7.80
N VAL A 80 -13.51 18.61 -7.71
CA VAL A 80 -13.25 17.91 -6.45
C VAL A 80 -11.89 18.32 -5.88
N VAL A 81 -10.86 18.37 -6.73
CA VAL A 81 -9.51 18.77 -6.33
C VAL A 81 -9.49 20.18 -5.73
N ASN A 82 -10.19 21.15 -6.33
CA ASN A 82 -10.24 22.51 -5.82
C ASN A 82 -10.97 22.60 -4.47
N LYS A 83 -12.11 21.92 -4.30
CA LYS A 83 -12.82 21.85 -3.01
C LYS A 83 -11.95 21.23 -1.91
N VAL A 84 -11.27 20.14 -2.21
CA VAL A 84 -10.37 19.46 -1.26
C VAL A 84 -9.21 20.36 -0.89
N ARG A 85 -8.66 21.09 -1.86
CA ARG A 85 -7.60 22.08 -1.60
C ARG A 85 -8.11 23.18 -0.71
N GLU A 86 -9.23 23.82 -1.02
CA GLU A 86 -9.85 24.85 -0.19
C GLU A 86 -10.06 24.39 1.27
N ALA A 87 -10.63 23.19 1.46
CA ALA A 87 -10.84 22.62 2.79
C ALA A 87 -9.53 22.34 3.56
N LEU A 88 -8.42 22.11 2.86
CA LEU A 88 -7.12 21.76 3.43
C LEU A 88 -6.09 22.91 3.44
N GLN A 89 -6.43 24.12 2.99
CA GLN A 89 -5.53 25.30 2.87
C GLN A 89 -4.77 25.66 4.16
N GLY A 90 -5.30 25.32 5.34
CA GLY A 90 -4.63 25.54 6.63
C GLY A 90 -3.85 24.36 7.21
N HIS A 91 -3.93 23.17 6.61
CA HIS A 91 -3.45 21.93 7.22
C HIS A 91 -2.26 21.28 6.47
N LEU A 92 -2.08 21.54 5.17
CA LEU A 92 -1.08 20.87 4.33
C LEU A 92 -0.54 21.78 3.23
N ASN A 93 0.69 21.52 2.75
CA ASN A 93 1.21 22.09 1.51
C ASN A 93 0.46 21.46 0.31
N LEU A 94 -0.46 22.22 -0.29
CA LEU A 94 -1.49 21.73 -1.23
C LEU A 94 -1.05 21.43 -2.68
N THR A 95 0.26 21.42 -2.94
CA THR A 95 0.80 21.16 -4.29
C THR A 95 0.78 19.68 -4.67
N GLY A 96 0.42 18.78 -3.75
CA GLY A 96 0.32 17.35 -3.98
C GLY A 96 -0.89 16.91 -4.83
N ARG A 97 -0.80 15.68 -5.32
CA ARG A 97 -1.92 14.96 -5.96
C ARG A 97 -2.99 14.62 -4.92
N VAL A 98 -4.26 14.69 -5.34
CA VAL A 98 -5.41 14.34 -4.49
C VAL A 98 -5.79 12.89 -4.77
N TYR A 99 -6.08 12.17 -3.69
CA TYR A 99 -6.48 10.78 -3.73
C TYR A 99 -7.84 10.60 -3.06
N GLN A 100 -8.62 9.70 -3.63
CA GLN A 100 -9.86 9.18 -3.07
C GLN A 100 -9.55 7.94 -2.25
N PHE A 101 -10.05 7.91 -1.02
CA PHE A 101 -9.98 6.78 -0.11
C PHE A 101 -11.36 6.16 0.04
N THR A 102 -11.51 4.91 -0.38
CA THR A 102 -12.77 4.17 -0.32
C THR A 102 -12.71 3.13 0.79
N PHE A 103 -13.63 3.22 1.74
CA PHE A 103 -13.73 2.27 2.85
C PHE A 103 -15.10 1.59 2.86
N PRO A 104 -15.16 0.28 3.15
CA PRO A 104 -16.43 -0.38 3.40
C PRO A 104 -17.07 0.23 4.64
N ASN A 105 -18.33 0.63 4.52
CA ASN A 105 -19.09 1.13 5.64
C ASN A 105 -19.67 -0.06 6.43
N GLU A 106 -19.30 -0.17 7.71
CA GLU A 106 -19.73 -1.30 8.56
C GLU A 106 -21.24 -1.28 8.82
N ARG A 107 -21.89 -0.11 8.80
CA ARG A 107 -23.33 0.02 9.05
C ARG A 107 -24.16 -0.26 7.79
N ASP A 108 -23.64 0.05 6.62
CA ASP A 108 -24.31 -0.17 5.35
C ASP A 108 -23.29 -0.57 4.27
N ARG A 109 -23.26 -1.86 3.95
CA ARG A 109 -22.32 -2.42 2.95
C ARG A 109 -22.60 -1.90 1.54
N ASN A 110 -23.78 -1.34 1.27
CA ASN A 110 -24.14 -0.84 -0.06
C ASN A 110 -23.70 0.62 -0.27
N SER A 111 -23.32 1.34 0.78
CA SER A 111 -22.85 2.72 0.69
C SER A 111 -21.42 2.87 1.22
N PRO A 112 -20.39 2.65 0.38
CA PRO A 112 -19.00 2.83 0.81
C PRO A 112 -18.75 4.28 1.24
N ALA A 113 -17.99 4.45 2.31
CA ALA A 113 -17.55 5.75 2.76
C ALA A 113 -16.38 6.22 1.89
N ILE A 114 -16.49 7.43 1.35
CA ILE A 114 -15.50 8.01 0.43
C ILE A 114 -14.94 9.27 1.06
N TYR A 115 -13.62 9.33 1.18
CA TYR A 115 -12.91 10.50 1.69
C TYR A 115 -11.87 10.95 0.68
N TYR A 116 -11.51 12.23 0.71
CA TYR A 116 -10.54 12.81 -0.21
C TYR A 116 -9.40 13.44 0.57
N GLY A 117 -8.18 13.26 0.12
CA GLY A 117 -7.03 13.89 0.78
C GLY A 117 -5.76 13.80 -0.03
N ILE A 118 -4.69 14.33 0.52
CA ILE A 118 -3.37 14.25 -0.10
C ILE A 118 -2.65 13.03 0.51
N ALA A 119 -2.02 12.19 -0.32
CA ALA A 119 -1.30 10.99 0.14
C ALA A 119 0.05 11.29 0.83
N VAL A 120 0.14 12.41 1.54
CA VAL A 120 1.27 12.75 2.41
C VAL A 120 0.92 12.26 3.81
N PRO A 121 1.68 11.29 4.36
CA PRO A 121 1.40 10.76 5.68
C PRO A 121 1.74 11.82 6.73
N SER A 122 0.77 12.13 7.60
CA SER A 122 0.91 13.10 8.69
C SER A 122 1.69 12.53 9.89
N LYS A 123 1.50 11.24 10.19
CA LYS A 123 2.13 10.51 11.30
C LYS A 123 2.23 9.02 10.97
N GLY A 124 3.20 8.33 11.57
CA GLY A 124 3.28 6.87 11.58
C GLY A 124 4.72 6.35 11.74
N THR A 125 4.90 5.04 11.57
CA THR A 125 6.21 4.37 11.64
C THR A 125 6.47 3.60 10.34
N ALA A 126 7.73 3.54 9.92
CA ALA A 126 8.15 2.77 8.74
C ALA A 126 8.44 1.29 9.06
N CYS A 127 7.87 0.75 10.14
CA CYS A 127 8.02 -0.65 10.48
C CYS A 127 7.25 -1.51 9.44
N PRO A 128 7.86 -2.56 8.85
CA PRO A 128 7.14 -3.40 7.90
C PRO A 128 5.91 -4.07 8.54
N THR A 129 5.99 -4.37 9.83
CA THR A 129 5.00 -5.16 10.59
C THR A 129 4.40 -4.35 11.75
N GLY A 130 3.30 -4.86 12.31
CA GLY A 130 2.59 -4.24 13.41
C GLY A 130 1.64 -3.13 12.96
N ARG A 131 1.01 -2.43 13.92
CA ARG A 131 -0.05 -1.47 13.61
C ARG A 131 0.38 -0.41 12.61
N SER A 132 1.65 0.03 12.63
CA SER A 132 2.38 0.81 11.61
C SER A 132 1.50 1.64 10.66
N THR A 133 0.55 2.34 11.27
CA THR A 133 -0.54 3.03 10.61
C THR A 133 0.00 4.36 10.16
N ARG A 134 -0.13 4.62 8.86
CA ARG A 134 0.04 5.94 8.30
C ARG A 134 -1.27 6.70 8.49
N GLY A 135 -1.20 7.81 9.22
CA GLY A 135 -2.33 8.74 9.32
C GLY A 135 -2.35 9.68 8.13
N PHE A 136 -3.49 9.80 7.46
CA PHE A 136 -3.72 10.80 6.42
C PHE A 136 -4.79 11.77 6.91
N ILE A 137 -4.63 13.05 6.57
CA ILE A 137 -5.69 14.04 6.77
C ILE A 137 -6.56 13.97 5.53
N VAL A 138 -7.83 13.65 5.73
CA VAL A 138 -8.83 13.50 4.66
C VAL A 138 -10.07 14.30 5.01
N VAL A 139 -10.81 14.70 3.99
CA VAL A 139 -12.07 15.44 4.08
C VAL A 139 -13.20 14.62 3.45
N ASP A 140 -14.38 14.72 4.04
CA ASP A 140 -15.61 14.22 3.43
C ASP A 140 -16.25 15.36 2.63
N VAL A 141 -16.25 15.23 1.31
CA VAL A 141 -16.80 16.25 0.40
C VAL A 141 -18.34 16.26 0.42
N LYS A 142 -19.01 15.21 0.93
CA LYS A 142 -20.47 15.25 1.10
C LYS A 142 -20.90 16.08 2.32
N ALA A 143 -19.98 16.33 3.25
CA ALA A 143 -20.24 17.09 4.46
C ALA A 143 -19.89 18.59 4.33
N ILE A 144 -19.38 19.01 3.18
CA ILE A 144 -18.96 20.39 2.84
C ILE A 144 -19.82 20.91 1.68
#